data_AF-A0A9E2QGP9-F1
#
_entry.id   AF-A0A9E2QGP9-F1
#
_cell.length_a   1.000
_cell.length_b   1.000
_cell.length_c   1.000
_cell.angle_alpha   90.00
_cell.angle_beta   90.00
_cell.angle_gamma   90.00
#
_symmetry.space_group_name_H-M   'P 1'
#
loop_
_entity.id
_entity.type
_entity.pdbx_description
1 polymer ?
#
loop_
_entity_poly.entity_id
_entity_poly.type
_entity_poly.pdbx_seq_one_letter_code
_entity_poly.pdbx_strand_id
1 'polypeptide(L)'
;MVSAYLTLTFIIKSENKVVVPDLVGKDVVLILEMLSDLGLNTKIKGSEYSDNVPKNHVIFQEPEPGSEIKKRRDIRIIISKGTKRILMPNLKGLSIQQARLIIEENGLSLNKL
;
A
#
# COMPACT_ATOMS: atom_id res chain seq x y z
N MET A 1 38.88 -20.00 -29.63
CA MET A 1 38.94 -19.55 -28.22
C MET A 1 38.50 -18.09 -28.11
N VAL A 2 37.21 -17.78 -28.27
CA VAL A 2 36.67 -16.42 -28.02
C VAL A 2 35.30 -16.50 -27.32
N SER A 3 34.56 -17.60 -27.52
CA SER A 3 33.24 -17.84 -26.90
C SER A 3 33.24 -17.84 -25.36
N ALA A 4 34.32 -18.27 -24.71
CA ALA A 4 34.39 -18.33 -23.24
C ALA A 4 34.42 -16.94 -22.59
N TYR A 5 34.95 -15.93 -23.28
CA TYR A 5 35.00 -14.55 -22.77
C TYR A 5 33.63 -13.87 -22.82
N LEU A 6 32.81 -14.18 -23.83
CA LEU A 6 31.44 -13.67 -23.96
C LEU A 6 30.52 -14.20 -22.85
N THR A 7 30.63 -15.49 -22.51
CA THR A 7 29.85 -16.08 -21.41
C THR A 7 30.30 -15.55 -20.05
N LEU A 8 31.61 -15.30 -19.86
CA LEU A 8 32.15 -14.83 -18.59
C LEU A 8 31.75 -13.37 -18.29
N THR A 9 31.65 -12.52 -19.32
CA THR A 9 31.26 -11.11 -19.13
C THR A 9 29.77 -11.00 -18.77
N PHE A 10 28.92 -11.91 -19.24
CA PHE A 10 27.49 -11.94 -18.88
C PHE A 10 27.26 -12.37 -17.42
N ILE A 11 28.10 -13.27 -16.90
CA ILE A 11 28.04 -13.71 -15.49
C ILE A 11 28.58 -12.63 -14.54
N ILE A 12 29.57 -11.84 -14.98
CA ILE A 12 30.20 -10.79 -14.15
C ILE A 12 29.45 -9.46 -14.21
N LYS A 13 28.65 -9.20 -15.27
CA LYS A 13 27.72 -8.06 -15.33
C LYS A 13 26.37 -8.34 -14.64
N SER A 14 26.35 -9.18 -13.61
CA SER A 14 25.22 -9.32 -12.69
C SER A 14 25.29 -8.23 -11.62
N GLU A 15 25.03 -6.99 -12.01
CA GLU A 15 24.77 -5.92 -11.03
C GLU A 15 23.64 -6.38 -10.11
N ASN A 16 23.87 -6.39 -8.79
CA ASN A 16 22.93 -6.84 -7.75
C ASN A 16 21.65 -5.96 -7.66
N LYS A 17 21.06 -5.56 -8.77
CA LYS A 17 19.91 -4.67 -8.86
C LYS A 17 18.65 -5.43 -9.27
N VAL A 18 17.50 -4.99 -8.78
CA VAL A 18 16.16 -5.49 -9.05
C VAL A 18 15.26 -4.29 -9.27
N VAL A 19 14.37 -4.41 -10.24
CA VAL A 19 13.34 -3.40 -10.51
C VAL A 19 12.22 -3.55 -9.49
N VAL A 20 11.86 -2.45 -8.84
CA VAL A 20 10.78 -2.42 -7.85
C VAL A 20 9.44 -2.62 -8.56
N PRO A 21 8.67 -3.65 -8.20
CA PRO A 21 7.33 -3.84 -8.75
C PRO A 21 6.35 -2.78 -8.23
N ASP A 22 5.25 -2.61 -8.95
CA ASP A 22 4.10 -1.86 -8.45
C ASP A 22 3.30 -2.71 -7.47
N LEU A 23 3.20 -2.24 -6.24
CA LEU A 23 2.52 -2.85 -5.11
C LEU A 23 1.24 -2.11 -4.76
N VAL A 24 1.05 -0.87 -5.23
CA VAL A 24 -0.09 -0.03 -4.85
C VAL A 24 -1.39 -0.70 -5.29
N GLY A 25 -2.36 -0.77 -4.37
CA GLY A 25 -3.63 -1.43 -4.60
C GLY A 25 -3.58 -2.96 -4.64
N LYS A 26 -2.42 -3.60 -4.43
CA LYS A 26 -2.35 -5.06 -4.30
C LYS A 26 -2.55 -5.50 -2.85
N ASP A 27 -3.01 -6.74 -2.71
CA ASP A 27 -3.17 -7.40 -1.42
C ASP A 27 -1.80 -7.72 -0.79
N VAL A 28 -1.66 -7.44 0.50
CA VAL A 28 -0.38 -7.60 1.22
C VAL A 28 0.11 -9.05 1.21
N VAL A 29 -0.76 -10.06 1.25
CA VAL A 29 -0.34 -11.47 1.25
C VAL A 29 0.32 -11.83 -0.07
N LEU A 30 -0.30 -11.44 -1.19
CA LEU A 30 0.23 -11.68 -2.53
C LEU A 30 1.57 -10.96 -2.77
N ILE A 31 1.71 -9.75 -2.20
CA ILE A 31 2.94 -8.97 -2.30
C ILE A 31 4.11 -9.63 -1.57
N LEU A 32 3.87 -10.22 -0.39
CA LEU A 32 4.95 -10.83 0.40
C LEU A 32 5.61 -12.00 -0.35
N GLU A 33 4.82 -12.82 -1.03
CA GLU A 33 5.32 -13.91 -1.88
C GLU A 33 6.15 -13.36 -3.04
N MET A 34 5.60 -12.40 -3.79
CA MET A 34 6.28 -11.75 -4.92
C MET A 34 7.61 -11.10 -4.54
N LEU A 35 7.65 -10.39 -3.40
CA LEU A 35 8.86 -9.72 -2.95
C LEU A 35 9.92 -10.71 -2.43
N SER A 36 9.48 -11.81 -1.81
CA SER A 36 10.37 -12.90 -1.40
C SER A 36 11.07 -13.53 -2.61
N ASP A 37 10.32 -13.82 -3.69
CA ASP A 37 10.86 -14.37 -4.93
C ASP A 37 11.89 -13.44 -5.60
N LEU A 38 11.67 -12.12 -5.48
CA LEU A 38 12.60 -11.09 -5.96
C LEU A 38 13.81 -10.85 -5.04
N GLY A 39 13.84 -11.48 -3.87
CA GLY A 39 14.88 -11.28 -2.85
C GLY A 39 14.87 -9.87 -2.26
N LEU A 40 13.68 -9.27 -2.15
CA LEU A 40 13.42 -7.95 -1.56
C LEU A 40 12.74 -8.11 -0.21
N ASN A 41 13.07 -7.22 0.71
CA ASN A 41 12.47 -7.21 2.04
C ASN A 41 11.29 -6.24 2.07
N THR A 42 10.28 -6.53 2.89
CA THR A 42 9.14 -5.63 3.08
C THR A 42 9.20 -5.01 4.48
N LYS A 43 8.99 -3.70 4.57
CA LYS A 43 8.93 -2.96 5.84
C LYS A 43 7.64 -2.16 5.94
N ILE A 44 6.76 -2.58 6.83
CA ILE A 44 5.50 -1.87 7.06
C ILE A 44 5.79 -0.60 7.87
N LYS A 45 5.56 0.57 7.27
CA LYS A 45 5.74 1.88 7.92
C LYS A 45 4.56 2.25 8.80
N GLY A 46 3.37 1.77 8.47
CA GLY A 46 2.15 2.06 9.20
C GLY A 46 0.91 1.62 8.44
N SER A 47 -0.24 2.10 8.92
CA SER A 47 -1.53 1.83 8.29
C SER A 47 -2.47 3.03 8.39
N GLU A 48 -3.14 3.35 7.29
CA GLU A 48 -3.97 4.55 7.10
C GLU A 48 -5.36 4.18 6.62
N TYR A 49 -6.36 5.00 6.94
CA TYR A 49 -7.71 4.82 6.39
C TYR A 49 -7.75 5.34 4.96
N SER A 50 -8.40 4.60 4.07
CA SER A 50 -8.59 4.99 2.68
C SER A 50 -9.98 4.57 2.23
N ASP A 51 -10.71 5.51 1.65
CA ASP A 51 -12.05 5.26 1.12
C ASP A 51 -12.01 4.54 -0.24
N ASN A 52 -10.86 4.59 -0.93
CA ASN A 52 -10.68 4.05 -2.28
C ASN A 52 -9.88 2.74 -2.30
N VAL A 53 -9.09 2.46 -1.26
CA VAL A 53 -8.22 1.28 -1.20
C VAL A 53 -8.78 0.27 -0.20
N PRO A 54 -9.09 -0.97 -0.61
CA PRO A 54 -9.62 -2.00 0.29
C PRO A 54 -8.71 -2.25 1.50
N LYS A 55 -9.29 -2.73 2.60
CA LYS A 55 -8.51 -3.12 3.77
C LYS A 55 -7.46 -4.18 3.39
N ASN A 56 -6.29 -4.10 4.01
CA ASN A 56 -5.13 -4.97 3.77
C ASN A 56 -4.50 -4.83 2.37
N HIS A 57 -4.79 -3.75 1.64
CA HIS A 57 -4.09 -3.43 0.39
C HIS A 57 -3.10 -2.29 0.61
N VAL A 58 -2.08 -2.20 -0.23
CA VAL A 58 -1.06 -1.14 -0.12
C VAL A 58 -1.61 0.19 -0.63
N ILE A 59 -1.48 1.24 0.18
CA ILE A 59 -1.82 2.62 -0.18
C ILE A 59 -0.62 3.31 -0.81
N PHE A 60 0.57 3.03 -0.28
CA PHE A 60 1.80 3.72 -0.65
C PHE A 60 2.98 2.76 -0.55
N GLN A 61 3.93 2.92 -1.47
CA GLN A 61 5.20 2.22 -1.45
C GLN A 61 6.36 3.20 -1.59
N GLU A 62 7.52 2.83 -1.06
CA GLU A 62 8.78 3.51 -1.32
C GLU A 62 9.92 2.50 -1.30
N PRO A 63 10.73 2.38 -2.36
CA PRO A 63 10.79 3.26 -3.54
C PRO A 63 9.62 3.11 -4.53
N GLU A 64 9.50 4.09 -5.43
CA GLU A 64 8.50 4.12 -6.50
C GLU A 64 8.65 2.92 -7.46
N PRO A 65 7.56 2.46 -8.08
CA PRO A 65 7.62 1.37 -9.05
C PRO A 65 8.53 1.71 -10.23
N GLY A 66 9.20 0.70 -10.78
CA GLY A 66 10.18 0.86 -11.85
C GLY A 66 11.57 1.33 -11.40
N SER A 67 11.74 1.70 -10.13
CA SER A 67 13.05 2.05 -9.57
C SER A 67 14.00 0.85 -9.55
N GLU A 68 15.28 1.06 -9.84
CA GLU A 68 16.31 0.02 -9.67
C GLU A 68 16.94 0.10 -8.28
N ILE A 69 16.76 -0.95 -7.47
CA ILE A 69 17.36 -1.06 -6.14
C ILE A 69 18.23 -2.29 -6.00
N LYS A 70 19.18 -2.24 -5.08
CA LYS A 70 19.98 -3.42 -4.76
C LYS A 70 19.11 -4.54 -4.16
N LYS A 71 19.43 -5.80 -4.47
CA LYS A 71 18.86 -6.97 -3.78
C LYS A 71 19.01 -6.84 -2.26
N ARG A 72 18.08 -7.44 -1.50
CA ARG A 72 18.00 -7.38 -0.02
C ARG A 72 17.73 -5.99 0.56
N ARG A 73 17.29 -5.03 -0.26
CA ARG A 73 16.81 -3.73 0.23
C ARG A 73 15.35 -3.83 0.65
N ASP A 74 14.98 -2.94 1.57
CA ASP A 74 13.62 -2.86 2.10
C ASP A 74 12.76 -1.96 1.19
N ILE A 75 11.59 -2.47 0.81
CA ILE A 75 10.47 -1.67 0.31
C ILE A 75 9.59 -1.31 1.49
N ARG A 76 9.39 -0.02 1.68
CA ARG A 76 8.50 0.52 2.70
C ARG A 76 7.08 0.56 2.14
N ILE A 77 6.12 0.07 2.91
CA ILE A 77 4.70 0.11 2.52
C ILE A 77 3.83 0.70 3.62
N ILE A 78 2.73 1.35 3.22
CA ILE A 78 1.62 1.74 4.08
C ILE A 78 0.40 0.92 3.69
N ILE A 79 -0.25 0.31 4.67
CA ILE A 79 -1.38 -0.60 4.45
C ILE A 79 -2.71 0.11 4.73
N SER A 80 -3.70 -0.13 3.89
CA SER A 80 -5.05 0.38 4.09
C SER A 80 -5.77 -0.32 5.22
N LYS A 81 -6.39 0.48 6.09
CA LYS A 81 -7.40 0.09 7.07
C LYS A 81 -8.80 -0.04 6.46
N GLY A 82 -8.95 0.30 5.18
CA GLY A 82 -10.23 0.47 4.49
C GLY A 82 -10.90 1.80 4.85
N THR A 83 -12.17 1.92 4.44
CA THR A 83 -13.01 3.09 4.73
C THR A 83 -13.12 3.30 6.24
N LYS A 84 -12.98 4.57 6.67
CA LYS A 84 -13.21 4.93 8.06
C LYS A 84 -14.70 4.78 8.37
N ARG A 85 -15.05 3.77 9.16
CA ARG A 85 -16.43 3.61 9.66
C ARG A 85 -16.62 4.52 10.88
N ILE A 86 -17.65 5.35 10.84
CA ILE A 86 -18.09 6.14 12.00
C ILE A 86 -19.40 5.52 12.48
N LEU A 87 -19.57 5.44 13.80
CA LEU A 87 -20.82 4.96 14.39
C LEU A 87 -21.89 6.04 14.19
N MET A 88 -23.00 5.67 13.55
CA MET A 88 -24.11 6.59 13.37
C MET A 88 -24.89 6.70 14.69
N PRO A 89 -25.06 7.91 15.25
CA PRO A 89 -25.89 8.12 16.44
C PRO A 89 -27.35 7.78 16.15
N ASN A 90 -28.10 7.40 17.19
CA ASN A 90 -29.52 7.13 17.04
C ASN A 90 -30.29 8.44 16.86
N LEU A 91 -30.90 8.63 15.69
CA LEU A 91 -31.68 9.82 15.35
C LEU A 91 -33.20 9.58 15.44
N LYS A 92 -33.63 8.37 15.78
CA LYS A 92 -35.06 8.01 15.76
C LYS A 92 -35.81 8.78 16.85
N GLY A 93 -36.89 9.45 16.45
CA GLY A 93 -37.74 10.22 17.36
C GLY A 93 -37.21 11.63 17.69
N LEU A 94 -36.07 12.03 17.13
CA LEU A 94 -35.53 13.38 17.28
C LEU A 94 -36.13 14.33 16.23
N SER A 95 -36.21 15.62 16.59
CA SER A 95 -36.52 16.66 15.61
C SER A 95 -35.38 16.84 14.60
N ILE A 96 -35.67 17.36 13.41
CA ILE A 96 -34.65 17.64 12.38
C ILE A 96 -33.52 18.52 12.93
N GLN A 97 -33.86 19.49 13.79
CA GLN A 97 -32.87 20.37 14.43
C GLN A 97 -31.98 19.60 15.40
N GLN A 98 -32.55 18.74 16.25
CA GLN A 98 -31.79 17.91 17.19
C GLN A 98 -30.89 16.91 16.47
N ALA A 99 -31.41 16.26 15.43
CA ALA A 99 -30.65 15.33 14.61
C ALA A 99 -29.45 16.01 13.94
N ARG A 100 -29.62 17.24 13.43
CA ARG A 100 -28.54 18.02 12.83
C ARG A 100 -27.43 18.33 13.83
N LEU A 101 -27.78 18.80 15.03
CA LEU A 101 -26.81 19.11 16.08
C LEU A 101 -25.97 17.87 16.44
N ILE A 102 -26.62 16.73 16.64
CA ILE A 102 -25.93 15.47 16.97
C ILE A 102 -25.01 15.01 15.84
N ILE A 103 -25.42 15.15 14.58
CA ILE A 103 -24.59 14.82 13.42
C ILE A 103 -23.34 15.73 13.38
N GLU A 104 -23.53 17.04 13.55
CA GLU A 104 -22.44 18.03 13.55
C GLU A 104 -21.47 17.83 14.72
N GLU A 105 -21.97 17.57 15.93
CA GLU A 105 -21.16 17.24 17.11
C GLU A 105 -20.29 15.99 16.91
N ASN A 106 -20.77 15.03 16.12
CA ASN A 106 -20.01 13.81 15.79
C ASN A 106 -19.06 14.01 14.58
N GLY A 107 -18.89 15.24 14.10
CA GLY A 107 -18.02 15.56 12.97
C GLY A 107 -18.51 14.95 11.64
N LEU A 108 -19.79 14.61 11.55
CA LEU A 108 -20.43 14.09 10.36
C LEU A 108 -20.98 15.27 9.53
N SER A 109 -20.75 15.26 8.22
CA SER A 109 -21.33 16.26 7.31
C SER A 109 -22.53 15.66 6.60
N LEU A 110 -23.67 16.34 6.64
CA LEU A 110 -24.92 15.93 5.99
C LEU A 110 -24.89 15.96 4.44
N ASN A 111 -23.73 16.23 3.84
CA ASN A 111 -23.58 16.58 2.41
C ASN A 111 -22.85 15.52 1.58
N LYS A 112 -23.04 14.24 1.89
CA LYS A 112 -22.57 13.15 1.02
C LYS A 112 -23.65 12.07 0.94
N LEU A 113 -24.54 12.24 -0.04
CA LEU A 113 -25.37 11.19 -0.62
C LEU A 113 -24.90 10.99 -2.05
#